data_AF-A0A940IR05-F1
#
_entry.id   AF-A0A940IR05-F1
#
_cell.length_a   1.000
_cell.length_b   1.000
_cell.length_c   1.000
_cell.angle_alpha   90.00
_cell.angle_beta   90.00
_cell.angle_gamma   90.00
#
_symmetry.space_group_name_H-M   'P 1'
#
loop_
_entity.id
_entity.type
_entity.pdbx_description
1 polymer ?
#
loop_
_entity_poly.entity_id
_entity_poly.type
_entity_poly.pdbx_seq_one_letter_code
_entity_poly.pdbx_strand_id
1 'polypeptide(L)'
;MLRFLTDLFKPEAAKPAPSTSETSMNFDLAEVPPFLTGLANNPRFGLPGALVTQIAENLSDLPVDQSSRWQIEGSFDGKPALIEIQAFMDDVDAPDMAFFGSAEVVAEIDRELIAFDQAREG
;
A
#
# COMPACT_ATOMS: atom_id res chain seq x y z
N MET A 1 -40.62 1.22 27.97
CA MET A 1 -40.10 1.05 26.60
C MET A 1 -38.61 1.33 26.61
N LEU A 2 -37.78 0.30 26.45
CA LEU A 2 -36.33 0.32 26.61
C LEU A 2 -35.69 0.15 25.22
N ARG A 3 -35.43 1.25 24.49
CA ARG A 3 -34.77 1.21 23.16
C ARG A 3 -33.74 2.32 22.92
N PHE A 4 -33.34 3.06 23.96
CA PHE A 4 -32.47 4.25 23.81
C PHE A 4 -31.00 4.06 24.22
N LEU A 5 -30.57 2.85 24.62
CA LEU A 5 -29.21 2.64 25.17
C LEU A 5 -28.27 1.83 24.26
N THR A 6 -28.73 1.33 23.11
CA THR A 6 -27.90 0.46 22.27
C THR A 6 -27.04 1.20 21.25
N ASP A 7 -27.34 2.47 20.93
CA ASP A 7 -26.56 3.25 19.95
C ASP A 7 -25.38 4.02 20.57
N LEU A 8 -25.33 4.15 21.90
CA LEU A 8 -24.29 4.94 22.60
C LEU A 8 -22.94 4.21 22.72
N PHE A 9 -22.91 2.90 22.46
CA PHE A 9 -21.73 2.05 22.50
C PHE A 9 -21.38 1.48 21.13
N LYS A 10 -21.63 2.22 20.05
CA LYS A 10 -20.99 1.88 18.78
C LYS A 10 -19.51 2.29 18.93
N PRO A 11 -18.56 1.36 19.08
CA PRO A 11 -17.16 1.73 19.17
C PRO A 11 -16.83 2.52 17.90
N GLU A 12 -16.32 3.74 18.07
CA GLU A 12 -15.77 4.49 16.95
C GLU A 12 -14.75 3.59 16.27
N ALA A 13 -14.89 3.42 14.95
CA ALA A 13 -13.98 2.58 14.20
C ALA A 13 -12.55 3.04 14.51
N ALA A 14 -11.71 2.10 14.95
CA ALA A 14 -10.35 2.44 15.36
C ALA A 14 -9.65 3.16 14.20
N LYS A 15 -9.18 4.37 14.45
CA LYS A 15 -8.43 5.13 13.45
C LYS A 15 -7.12 4.39 13.17
N PRO A 16 -6.64 4.39 11.91
CA PRO A 16 -5.35 3.82 11.58
C PRO A 16 -4.24 4.45 12.43
N ALA A 17 -3.26 3.64 12.82
CA ALA A 17 -2.05 4.16 13.46
C ALA A 17 -1.29 5.09 12.48
N PRO A 18 -0.59 6.12 12.98
CA PRO A 18 0.26 6.96 12.13
C PRO A 18 1.40 6.13 11.53
N SER A 19 1.92 6.56 10.38
CA SER A 19 3.11 5.98 9.77
C SER A 19 4.35 6.21 10.64
N THR A 20 5.09 5.15 10.91
CA THR A 20 6.30 5.17 11.76
C THR A 20 7.51 4.55 11.08
N SER A 21 7.35 3.99 9.89
CA SER A 21 8.37 3.22 9.18
C SER A 21 8.20 3.38 7.67
N GLU A 22 9.26 3.08 6.93
CA GLU A 22 9.30 3.12 5.47
C GLU A 22 10.15 1.97 4.90
N THR A 23 9.82 1.53 3.68
CA THR A 23 10.67 0.69 2.82
C THR A 23 10.49 1.15 1.37
N SER A 24 11.45 0.90 0.50
CA SER A 24 11.37 1.30 -0.91
C SER A 24 12.13 0.35 -1.82
N MET A 25 11.79 0.41 -3.11
CA MET A 25 12.44 -0.39 -4.15
C MET A 25 12.29 0.29 -5.50
N ASN A 26 13.34 0.19 -6.33
CA ASN A 26 13.29 0.58 -7.73
C ASN A 26 12.62 -0.53 -8.57
N PHE A 27 11.72 -0.14 -9.46
CA PHE A 27 10.95 -1.06 -10.31
C PHE A 27 11.10 -0.68 -11.78
N ASP A 28 11.03 -1.67 -12.66
CA ASP A 28 10.55 -1.40 -14.02
C ASP A 28 9.04 -1.10 -13.95
N LEU A 29 8.55 -0.15 -14.75
CA LEU A 29 7.13 0.28 -14.72
C LEU A 29 6.17 -0.90 -14.95
N ALA A 30 6.58 -1.87 -15.78
CA ALA A 30 5.80 -3.07 -16.05
C ALA A 30 5.71 -4.05 -14.86
N GLU A 31 6.62 -3.94 -13.89
CA GLU A 31 6.68 -4.78 -12.69
C GLU A 31 5.81 -4.27 -11.54
N VAL A 32 5.47 -2.98 -11.53
CA VAL A 32 4.66 -2.37 -10.47
C VAL A 32 3.27 -3.04 -10.35
N PRO A 33 2.48 -3.23 -11.44
CA PRO A 33 1.16 -3.86 -11.30
C PRO A 33 1.21 -5.31 -10.79
N PRO A 34 2.12 -6.20 -11.27
CA PRO A 34 2.33 -7.52 -10.66
C PRO A 34 2.66 -7.47 -9.17
N PHE A 35 3.58 -6.59 -8.74
CA PHE A 35 3.94 -6.47 -7.33
C PHE A 35 2.74 -6.03 -6.48
N LEU A 36 2.03 -4.96 -6.88
CA LEU A 36 0.85 -4.48 -6.14
C LEU A 36 -0.30 -5.50 -6.14
N THR A 37 -0.42 -6.32 -7.18
CA THR A 37 -1.37 -7.44 -7.22
C THR A 37 -0.99 -8.52 -6.19
N GLY A 38 0.29 -8.86 -6.08
CA GLY A 38 0.81 -9.75 -5.06
C GLY A 38 0.50 -9.24 -3.65
N LEU A 39 0.79 -7.96 -3.39
CA LEU A 39 0.52 -7.31 -2.12
C LEU A 39 -0.98 -7.29 -1.77
N ALA A 40 -1.85 -7.00 -2.75
CA ALA A 40 -3.31 -7.02 -2.55
C ALA A 40 -3.87 -8.43 -2.31
N ASN A 41 -3.19 -9.47 -2.79
CA ASN A 41 -3.55 -10.87 -2.57
C ASN A 41 -2.93 -11.47 -1.30
N ASN A 42 -1.98 -10.79 -0.66
CA ASN A 42 -1.42 -11.26 0.61
C ASN A 42 -2.55 -11.26 1.67
N PRO A 43 -2.85 -12.42 2.29
CA PRO A 43 -4.01 -12.59 3.16
C PRO A 43 -3.94 -11.79 4.47
N ARG A 44 -2.77 -11.26 4.83
CA ARG A 44 -2.61 -10.36 5.97
C ARG A 44 -3.17 -8.97 5.66
N PHE A 45 -3.23 -8.58 4.39
CA PHE A 45 -3.74 -7.29 3.98
C PHE A 45 -5.20 -7.38 3.52
N GLY A 46 -5.96 -6.33 3.85
CA GLY A 46 -7.25 -6.05 3.24
C GLY A 46 -7.20 -4.73 2.49
N LEU A 47 -6.66 -4.74 1.26
CA LEU A 47 -6.52 -3.55 0.42
C LEU A 47 -7.72 -3.34 -0.51
N PRO A 48 -8.00 -2.10 -0.95
CA PRO A 48 -9.05 -1.82 -1.92
C PRO A 48 -8.78 -2.53 -3.26
N GLY A 49 -9.79 -3.22 -3.81
CA GLY A 49 -9.65 -3.97 -5.07
C GLY A 49 -9.31 -3.12 -6.31
N ALA A 50 -9.55 -1.80 -6.25
CA ALA A 50 -9.21 -0.87 -7.33
C ALA A 50 -7.79 -0.28 -7.22
N LEU A 51 -7.04 -0.60 -6.15
CA LEU A 51 -5.73 -0.02 -5.84
C LEU A 51 -4.75 -0.16 -7.02
N VAL A 52 -4.60 -1.37 -7.54
CA VAL A 52 -3.63 -1.69 -8.59
C VAL A 52 -3.91 -0.87 -9.85
N THR A 53 -5.17 -0.84 -10.30
CA THR A 53 -5.58 -0.09 -11.49
C THR A 53 -5.36 1.41 -11.31
N GLN A 54 -5.71 1.98 -10.16
CA GLN A 54 -5.55 3.42 -9.90
C GLN A 54 -4.08 3.86 -9.91
N ILE A 55 -3.20 3.08 -9.28
CA ILE A 55 -1.77 3.41 -9.26
C ILE A 55 -1.16 3.23 -10.65
N ALA A 56 -1.48 2.13 -11.35
CA ALA A 56 -0.95 1.86 -12.69
C ALA A 56 -1.34 2.95 -13.70
N GLU A 57 -2.61 3.38 -13.72
CA GLU A 57 -3.08 4.45 -14.59
C GLU A 57 -2.38 5.78 -14.28
N ASN A 58 -2.18 6.11 -13.00
CA ASN A 58 -1.53 7.35 -12.63
C ASN A 58 -0.01 7.33 -12.88
N LEU A 59 0.64 6.18 -12.74
CA LEU A 59 2.06 6.01 -13.06
C LEU A 59 2.33 6.15 -14.56
N SER A 60 1.45 5.62 -15.43
CA SER A 60 1.64 5.74 -16.88
C SER A 60 1.64 7.18 -17.40
N ASP A 61 1.01 8.09 -16.65
CA ASP A 61 0.94 9.51 -16.97
C ASP A 61 1.93 10.36 -16.15
N LEU A 62 2.72 9.76 -15.25
CA LEU A 62 3.63 10.48 -14.37
C LEU A 62 4.89 10.90 -15.13
N PRO A 63 5.19 12.21 -15.26
CA PRO A 63 6.41 12.64 -15.94
C PRO A 63 7.67 12.28 -15.14
N VAL A 64 8.79 12.11 -15.86
CA VAL A 64 10.13 12.00 -15.24
C VAL A 64 10.39 13.19 -14.31
N ASP A 65 11.12 12.95 -13.23
CA ASP A 65 11.43 13.89 -12.14
C ASP A 65 10.19 14.35 -11.34
N GLN A 66 9.05 13.68 -11.46
CA GLN A 66 7.85 13.97 -10.68
C GLN A 66 7.53 12.85 -9.70
N SER A 67 6.76 13.21 -8.66
CA SER A 67 6.20 12.25 -7.71
C SER A 67 4.69 12.25 -7.72
N SER A 68 4.14 11.07 -7.43
CA SER A 68 2.75 10.92 -7.01
C SER A 68 2.69 10.23 -5.65
N ARG A 69 1.64 10.51 -4.88
CA ARG A 69 1.44 9.91 -3.55
C ARG A 69 -0.01 9.54 -3.36
N TRP A 70 -0.23 8.35 -2.81
CA TRP A 70 -1.54 7.80 -2.48
C TRP A 70 -1.59 7.44 -1.00
N GLN A 71 -2.71 7.76 -0.36
CA GLN A 71 -3.06 7.28 0.98
C GLN A 71 -4.13 6.21 0.84
N ILE A 72 -3.85 5.04 1.38
CA ILE A 72 -4.66 3.84 1.20
C ILE A 72 -5.12 3.39 2.57
N GLU A 73 -6.42 3.52 2.81
CA GLU A 73 -7.06 2.91 3.96
C GLU A 73 -7.39 1.45 3.65
N GLY A 74 -6.93 0.56 4.53
CA GLY A 74 -7.16 -0.87 4.41
C GLY A 74 -7.13 -1.55 5.77
N SER A 75 -6.74 -2.82 5.78
CA SER A 75 -6.47 -3.53 7.03
C SER A 75 -5.19 -4.36 6.96
N PHE A 76 -4.60 -4.62 8.13
CA PHE A 76 -3.48 -5.53 8.33
C PHE A 76 -3.79 -6.43 9.54
N ASP A 77 -3.72 -7.75 9.36
CA ASP A 77 -4.15 -8.76 10.34
C ASP A 77 -5.54 -8.47 10.94
N GLY A 78 -6.47 -8.01 10.10
CA GLY A 78 -7.84 -7.66 10.48
C GLY A 78 -8.00 -6.37 11.29
N LYS A 79 -6.93 -5.58 11.49
CA LYS A 79 -6.97 -4.25 12.12
C LYS A 79 -6.91 -3.14 11.07
N PRO A 80 -7.58 -1.99 11.28
CA PRO A 80 -7.45 -0.84 10.39
C PRO A 80 -5.98 -0.42 10.22
N ALA A 81 -5.58 -0.21 8.98
CA ALA A 81 -4.23 0.20 8.61
C ALA A 81 -4.28 1.33 7.59
N LEU A 82 -3.29 2.23 7.67
CA LEU A 82 -3.04 3.26 6.68
C LEU A 82 -1.69 2.94 6.04
N ILE A 83 -1.70 2.86 4.72
CA ILE A 83 -0.50 2.70 3.90
C ILE A 83 -0.39 3.92 3.03
N GLU A 84 0.76 4.59 3.05
CA GLU A 84 1.07 5.59 2.02
C GLU A 84 2.00 4.95 1.00
N ILE A 85 1.73 5.19 -0.28
CA ILE A 85 2.61 4.83 -1.37
C ILE A 85 3.05 6.12 -2.04
N GLN A 86 4.34 6.28 -2.25
CA GLN A 86 4.90 7.33 -3.08
C GLN A 86 5.64 6.70 -4.24
N ALA A 87 5.40 7.23 -5.43
CA ALA A 87 6.23 6.95 -6.58
C ALA A 87 7.05 8.19 -6.93
N PHE A 88 8.31 8.00 -7.28
CA PHE A 88 9.13 8.99 -7.96
C PHE A 88 9.58 8.41 -9.30
N MET A 89 9.30 9.12 -10.40
CA MET A 89 9.66 8.65 -11.73
C MET A 89 11.11 9.05 -12.06
N ASP A 90 12.05 8.13 -11.85
CA ASP A 90 13.49 8.37 -12.03
C ASP A 90 13.89 8.36 -13.53
N ASP A 91 13.31 7.44 -14.30
CA ASP A 91 13.37 7.40 -15.78
C ASP A 91 11.99 7.03 -16.35
N VAL A 92 11.81 7.08 -17.67
CA VAL A 92 10.55 6.86 -18.41
C VAL A 92 9.83 5.58 -18.01
N ASP A 93 10.57 4.54 -17.64
CA ASP A 93 10.06 3.23 -17.26
C ASP A 93 10.64 2.72 -15.93
N ALA A 94 11.18 3.60 -15.08
CA ALA A 94 11.85 3.22 -13.84
C ALA A 94 11.36 4.00 -12.61
N PRO A 95 10.15 3.74 -12.09
CA PRO A 95 9.69 4.35 -10.85
C PRO A 95 10.40 3.78 -9.61
N ASP A 96 10.83 4.65 -8.71
CA ASP A 96 11.15 4.31 -7.32
C ASP A 96 9.86 4.36 -6.48
N MET A 97 9.51 3.23 -5.86
CA MET A 97 8.30 3.06 -5.08
C MET A 97 8.64 2.99 -3.59
N ALA A 98 8.22 4.00 -2.84
CA ALA A 98 8.34 4.05 -1.39
C ALA A 98 7.00 3.78 -0.69
N PHE A 99 7.05 2.99 0.38
CA PHE A 99 5.90 2.54 1.15
C PHE A 99 6.05 2.97 2.59
N PHE A 100 5.01 3.59 3.16
CA PHE A 100 5.00 4.10 4.52
C PHE A 100 3.82 3.51 5.29
N GLY A 101 4.03 3.22 6.57
CA GLY A 101 2.98 2.69 7.43
C GLY A 101 3.49 2.41 8.84
N SER A 102 2.75 1.61 9.59
CA SER A 102 3.25 1.08 10.87
C SER A 102 4.42 0.13 10.64
N ALA A 103 5.25 -0.08 11.66
CA ALA A 103 6.40 -0.98 11.56
C ALA A 103 6.02 -2.41 11.12
N GLU A 104 4.89 -2.92 11.59
CA GLU A 104 4.39 -4.27 11.24
C GLU A 104 3.96 -4.36 9.78
N VAL A 105 3.28 -3.31 9.27
CA VAL A 105 2.86 -3.21 7.87
C VAL A 105 4.08 -3.13 6.96
N VAL A 106 5.01 -2.22 7.26
CA VAL A 106 6.21 -2.00 6.44
C VAL A 106 7.11 -3.23 6.44
N ALA A 107 7.27 -3.92 7.57
CA ALA A 107 8.05 -5.16 7.62
C ALA A 107 7.45 -6.28 6.75
N GLU A 108 6.12 -6.32 6.58
CA GLU A 108 5.50 -7.27 5.66
C GLU A 108 5.69 -6.85 4.20
N ILE A 109 5.52 -5.57 3.89
CA ILE A 109 5.79 -5.03 2.54
C ILE A 109 7.25 -5.29 2.14
N ASP A 110 8.20 -5.06 3.05
CA ASP A 110 9.62 -5.33 2.84
C ASP A 110 9.89 -6.80 2.52
N ARG A 111 9.20 -7.72 3.23
CA ARG A 111 9.29 -9.15 2.94
C ARG A 111 8.78 -9.50 1.55
N GLU A 112 7.66 -8.90 1.13
CA GLU A 112 7.10 -9.08 -0.22
C GLU A 112 8.03 -8.48 -1.29
N LEU A 113 8.67 -7.32 -1.02
CA LEU A 113 9.67 -6.72 -1.91
C LEU A 113 10.87 -7.65 -2.10
N ILE A 114 11.42 -8.20 -1.01
CA ILE A 114 12.53 -9.16 -1.07
C ILE A 114 12.12 -10.43 -1.83
N ALA A 115 10.92 -10.94 -1.61
CA ALA A 115 10.42 -12.12 -2.31
C ALA A 115 10.22 -11.86 -3.81
N PHE A 116 9.71 -10.67 -4.18
CA PHE A 116 9.57 -10.24 -5.55
C PHE A 116 10.93 -10.09 -6.25
N ASP A 117 11.91 -9.50 -5.57
CA ASP A 117 13.28 -9.34 -6.06
C ASP A 117 13.92 -10.69 -6.38
N GLN A 118 13.85 -11.63 -5.44
CA GLN A 118 14.40 -12.98 -5.60
C GLN A 118 13.73 -13.75 -6.74
N ALA A 119 12.42 -13.53 -6.98
CA ALA A 119 11.71 -14.17 -8.08
C ALA A 119 12.10 -13.61 -9.46
N ARG A 120 12.68 -12.40 -9.51
CA ARG A 120 13.15 -11.76 -10.75
C ARG A 120 14.49 -12.31 -11.23
N GLU A 121 15.31 -12.82 -10.30
CA GLU A 121 16.66 -13.32 -10.57
C GLU A 121 16.70 -14.81 -10.98
N GLY A 122 15.57 -15.54 -10.86
CA GLY A 122 15.46 -16.97 -11.12
C GLY A 122 14.89 -17.33 -12.47
#